data_AF-A0A2H5B9D2-F1
#
_entry.id   AF-A0A2H5B9D2-F1
#
_cell.length_a   1.000
_cell.length_b   1.000
_cell.length_c   1.000
_cell.angle_alpha   90.00
_cell.angle_beta   90.00
_cell.angle_gamma   90.00
#
_symmetry.space_group_name_H-M   'P 1'
#
loop_
_entity.id
_entity.type
_entity.pdbx_description
1 polymer ?
#
loop_
_entity_poly.entity_id
_entity_poly.type
_entity_poly.pdbx_seq_one_letter_code
_entity_poly.pdbx_strand_id
1 'polypeptide(L)'
;MQYHTHMALKRTTVYAESEDLAVIKEAAARRGIAEAEIIREAIHLAAMANRVWDEPFFSATYPAIGQAAEDVWDERVRAYEATKRSSG
;
A
#
# COMPACT_ATOMS: atom_id res chain seq x y z
N MET A 1 8.51 14.67 29.91
CA MET A 1 7.82 15.43 28.85
C MET A 1 7.11 14.44 27.95
N GLN A 2 5.83 14.16 28.20
CA GLN A 2 5.03 13.29 27.33
C GLN A 2 4.49 14.15 26.21
N TYR A 3 5.04 14.00 25.00
CA TYR A 3 4.52 14.65 23.80
C TYR A 3 3.22 13.94 23.39
N HIS A 4 2.09 14.38 23.94
CA HIS A 4 0.80 14.05 23.37
C HIS A 4 0.65 14.90 22.10
N THR A 5 0.89 14.31 20.94
CA THR A 5 0.52 14.88 19.65
C THR A 5 -1.00 15.04 19.65
N HIS A 6 -1.50 16.19 20.10
CA HIS A 6 -2.92 16.53 20.03
C HIS A 6 -3.28 16.69 18.55
N MET A 7 -3.67 15.59 17.90
CA MET A 7 -4.41 15.67 16.65
C MET A 7 -5.71 16.43 16.97
N ALA A 8 -6.00 17.50 16.23
CA ALA A 8 -7.25 18.21 16.37
C ALA A 8 -8.40 17.24 16.06
N LEU A 9 -9.11 16.78 17.11
CA LEU A 9 -10.20 15.84 16.98
C LEU A 9 -11.40 16.56 16.36
N LYS A 10 -11.83 16.12 15.18
CA LYS A 10 -13.07 16.59 14.55
C LYS A 10 -14.23 15.70 14.97
N ARG A 11 -15.36 16.31 15.36
CA ARG A 11 -16.59 15.58 15.68
C ARG A 11 -17.27 15.11 14.40
N THR A 12 -17.57 13.81 14.34
CA THR A 12 -18.34 13.17 13.27
C THR A 12 -19.48 12.37 13.90
N THR A 13 -20.63 12.30 13.24
CA THR A 13 -21.77 11.44 13.64
C THR A 13 -21.98 10.39 12.58
N VAL A 14 -22.18 9.15 13.01
CA VAL A 14 -22.37 7.99 12.13
C VAL A 14 -23.51 7.14 12.70
N TYR A 15 -24.24 6.47 11.81
CA TYR A 15 -25.18 5.43 12.19
C TYR A 15 -24.48 4.08 12.12
N ALA A 16 -24.75 3.22 13.09
CA ALA A 16 -24.21 1.86 13.18
C ALA A 16 -25.32 0.92 13.67
N GLU A 17 -25.18 -0.37 13.37
CA GLU A 17 -26.14 -1.36 13.83
C GLU A 17 -26.07 -1.52 15.35
N SER A 18 -27.22 -1.80 15.98
CA SER A 18 -27.29 -1.94 17.43
C SER A 18 -26.48 -3.12 17.97
N GLU A 19 -26.34 -4.17 17.16
CA GLU A 19 -25.53 -5.35 17.49
C GLU A 19 -24.04 -4.99 17.56
N ASP A 20 -23.52 -4.27 16.57
CA ASP A 20 -22.14 -3.78 16.55
C ASP A 20 -21.84 -2.87 17.75
N LEU A 21 -22.76 -1.96 18.07
CA LEU A 21 -22.61 -1.08 19.23
C LEU A 21 -22.57 -1.87 20.55
N ALA A 22 -23.34 -2.95 20.67
CA ALA A 22 -23.31 -3.82 21.84
C ALA A 22 -21.94 -4.54 21.98
N VAL A 23 -21.40 -5.04 20.87
CA VAL A 23 -20.08 -5.68 20.83
C VAL A 23 -18.97 -4.70 21.21
N ILE A 24 -19.01 -3.47 20.67
CA ILE A 24 -18.03 -2.41 20.99
C ILE A 24 -18.11 -2.05 22.47
N LYS A 25 -19.31 -1.91 23.01
CA LYS A 25 -19.53 -1.62 24.43
C LYS A 25 -18.96 -2.69 25.36
N GLU A 26 -19.18 -3.96 25.04
CA GLU A 26 -18.61 -5.07 25.80
C GLU A 26 -17.08 -5.07 25.72
N ALA A 27 -16.52 -4.86 24.52
CA ALA A 27 -15.08 -4.78 24.32
C ALA A 27 -14.44 -3.61 25.10
N ALA A 28 -15.09 -2.45 25.11
CA ALA A 28 -14.67 -1.27 25.86
C ALA A 28 -14.66 -1.55 27.37
N ALA A 29 -15.73 -2.18 27.88
CA ALA A 29 -15.82 -2.59 29.28
C ALA A 29 -14.72 -3.59 29.67
N ARG A 30 -14.46 -4.61 28.84
CA ARG A 30 -13.37 -5.59 29.07
C ARG A 30 -11.98 -4.94 29.09
N ARG A 31 -11.77 -3.89 28.30
CA ARG A 31 -10.50 -3.17 28.18
C ARG A 31 -10.35 -2.01 29.16
N GLY A 32 -11.42 -1.59 29.84
CA GLY A 32 -11.41 -0.43 30.74
C GLY A 32 -11.23 0.91 30.03
N ILE A 33 -11.65 1.01 28.77
CA ILE A 33 -11.53 2.22 27.94
C ILE A 33 -12.91 2.72 27.49
N ALA A 34 -12.97 3.95 26.96
CA ALA A 34 -14.21 4.48 26.39
C ALA A 34 -14.53 3.83 25.04
N GLU A 35 -15.81 3.61 24.73
CA GLU A 35 -16.28 3.13 23.40
C GLU A 35 -15.73 4.00 22.25
N ALA A 36 -15.68 5.32 22.48
CA ALA A 36 -15.14 6.29 21.53
C ALA A 36 -13.66 6.07 21.18
N GLU A 37 -12.87 5.44 22.06
CA GLU A 37 -11.46 5.10 21.77
C GLU A 37 -11.38 3.98 20.74
N ILE A 38 -12.21 2.95 20.89
CA ILE A 38 -12.29 1.84 19.93
C ILE A 38 -12.75 2.36 18.56
N ILE A 39 -13.77 3.22 18.54
CA ILE A 39 -14.28 3.82 17.29
C ILE A 39 -13.21 4.71 16.64
N ARG A 40 -12.47 5.50 17.44
CA ARG A 40 -11.36 6.33 16.95
C ARG A 40 -10.26 5.47 16.32
N GLU A 41 -9.86 4.39 16.98
CA GLU A 41 -8.85 3.46 16.48
C GLU A 41 -9.32 2.79 15.17
N ALA A 42 -10.57 2.34 15.12
CA ALA A 42 -11.15 1.74 13.92
C ALA A 42 -11.13 2.71 12.72
N ILE A 43 -11.50 3.97 12.92
CA ILE A 43 -11.44 5.01 11.88
C ILE A 43 -10.00 5.23 11.43
N HIS A 44 -9.05 5.26 12.37
CA HIS A 44 -7.63 5.43 12.04
C HIS A 44 -7.09 4.27 11.19
N LEU A 45 -7.39 3.03 11.58
CA LEU A 45 -7.00 1.84 10.84
C LEU A 45 -7.62 1.80 9.44
N ALA A 46 -8.91 2.14 9.32
CA ALA A 46 -9.59 2.23 8.03
C ALA A 46 -8.96 3.31 7.13
N ALA A 47 -8.60 4.47 7.69
CA ALA A 47 -7.91 5.52 6.95
C ALA A 47 -6.52 5.08 6.47
N MET A 48 -5.75 4.40 7.32
CA MET A 48 -4.45 3.86 6.95
C MET A 48 -4.54 2.81 5.84
N ALA A 49 -5.53 1.91 5.92
CA ALA A 49 -5.72 0.86 4.93
C ALA A 49 -6.05 1.39 3.53
N ASN A 50 -6.71 2.55 3.45
CA ASN A 50 -7.12 3.18 2.19
C ASN A 50 -6.20 4.33 1.75
N ARG A 51 -5.04 4.50 2.41
CA ARG A 51 -4.07 5.53 2.01
C ARG A 51 -3.40 5.12 0.71
N VAL A 52 -3.97 5.56 -0.40
CA VAL A 52 -3.35 5.53 -1.73
C VAL A 52 -2.24 6.58 -1.76
N TRP A 53 -1.08 6.23 -2.30
CA TRP A 53 0.00 7.19 -2.56
C TRP A 53 -0.35 7.99 -3.81
N ASP A 54 -0.54 9.31 -3.69
CA ASP A 54 -0.89 10.19 -4.81
C ASP A 54 0.23 10.27 -5.87
N GLU A 55 1.49 10.05 -5.48
CA GLU A 55 2.61 9.90 -6.42
C GLU A 55 2.99 8.43 -6.60
N PRO A 56 3.25 7.97 -7.84
CA PRO A 56 3.81 6.66 -8.07
C PRO A 56 5.11 6.50 -7.28
N PHE A 57 5.18 5.48 -6.43
CA PHE A 57 6.39 5.16 -5.64
C PHE A 57 7.63 4.90 -6.52
N PHE A 58 7.43 4.69 -7.82
CA PHE A 58 8.49 4.53 -8.81
C PHE A 58 8.10 5.25 -10.10
N SER A 59 8.91 6.22 -10.54
CA SER A 59 9.00 6.55 -11.96
C SER A 59 9.74 5.38 -12.62
N ALA A 60 9.17 4.76 -13.66
CA ALA A 60 9.86 3.74 -14.44
C ALA A 60 11.21 4.28 -14.95
N THR A 61 12.28 4.08 -14.20
CA THR A 61 13.64 4.56 -14.54
C THR A 61 14.33 3.62 -15.52
N TYR A 62 13.75 2.44 -15.76
CA TYR A 62 14.25 1.46 -16.71
C TYR A 62 13.26 1.29 -17.88
N PRO A 63 13.75 1.21 -19.12
CA PRO A 63 12.91 0.91 -20.28
C PRO A 63 12.25 -0.47 -20.13
N ALA A 64 11.08 -0.63 -20.75
CA ALA A 64 10.35 -1.89 -20.74
C ALA A 64 11.23 -3.04 -21.26
N ILE A 65 11.25 -4.14 -20.51
CA ILE A 65 12.13 -5.30 -20.71
C ILE A 65 12.04 -5.87 -22.14
N GLY A 66 10.91 -5.67 -22.83
CA GLY A 66 10.67 -6.19 -24.19
C GLY A 66 11.68 -5.68 -25.22
N GLN A 67 11.94 -4.37 -25.28
CA GLN A 67 12.78 -3.78 -26.33
C GLN A 67 14.26 -4.15 -26.14
N ALA A 68 14.76 -4.08 -24.90
CA ALA A 68 16.14 -4.39 -24.59
C ALA A 68 16.47 -5.88 -24.76
N ALA A 69 15.49 -6.77 -24.59
CA ALA A 69 15.68 -8.19 -24.83
C ALA A 69 15.85 -8.50 -26.33
N GLU A 70 15.02 -7.91 -27.19
CA GLU A 70 15.09 -8.10 -28.65
C GLU A 70 16.45 -7.67 -29.23
N ASP A 71 16.97 -6.51 -28.81
CA ASP A 71 18.26 -5.99 -29.28
C ASP A 71 19.43 -6.94 -28.95
N VAL A 72 19.43 -7.53 -27.74
CA VAL A 72 20.45 -8.49 -27.29
C VAL A 72 20.36 -9.80 -28.07
N TRP A 73 19.14 -10.28 -28.36
CA TRP A 73 18.94 -11.50 -29.15
C TRP A 73 19.42 -11.32 -30.59
N ASP A 74 19.14 -10.17 -31.20
CA ASP A 74 19.59 -9.85 -32.56
C ASP A 74 21.12 -9.77 -32.67
N GLU A 75 21.79 -9.15 -31.70
CA GLU A 75 23.24 -9.11 -31.62
C GLU A 75 23.85 -10.53 -31.52
N ARG A 76 23.26 -11.37 -30.66
CA ARG A 76 23.70 -12.76 -30.46
C ARG A 76 23.55 -13.60 -31.73
N VAL A 77 22.45 -13.43 -32.46
CA VAL A 77 22.19 -14.12 -33.72
C VAL A 77 23.21 -13.70 -34.79
N ARG A 78 23.49 -12.40 -34.93
CA ARG A 78 24.49 -11.91 -35.89
C ARG A 78 25.90 -12.43 -35.59
N ALA A 79 26.28 -12.48 -34.31
CA ALA A 79 27.57 -13.05 -33.90
C ALA A 79 27.67 -14.54 -34.25
N TYR A 80 26.60 -15.32 -34.02
CA TYR A 80 26.55 -16.73 -34.40
C TYR A 80 26.68 -16.93 -35.91
N GLU A 81 25.97 -16.15 -36.72
CA GLU A 81 26.05 -16.23 -38.18
C GLU A 81 27.41 -15.82 -38.74
N ALA A 82 28.04 -14.79 -38.17
CA ALA A 82 29.38 -14.36 -38.54
C ALA A 82 30.43 -15.46 -38.28
N THR A 83 30.29 -16.17 -37.15
CA THR A 83 31.17 -17.28 -36.78
C THR A 83 30.98 -18.48 -37.73
N LYS A 84 29.75 -18.71 -38.20
CA LYS A 84 29.45 -19.76 -39.18
C LYS A 84 30.01 -19.47 -40.57
N ARG A 85 30.03 -18.20 -41.01
CA ARG A 85 30.62 -17.80 -42.30
C ARG A 85 32.15 -17.79 -42.32
N SER A 86 32.82 -17.69 -41.17
CA SER A 86 34.28 -17.76 -41.09
C SER A 86 34.82 -19.20 -40.98
N SER A 87 33.94 -20.19 -40.84
CA SER A 87 34.29 -21.59 -40.54
C SER A 87 33.97 -22.56 -41.68
N GLY A 88 33.61 -22.06 -42.86
CA GLY A 88 33.40 -22.82 -44.09
C GLY A 88 34.17 -22.19 -45.24
#